data_AF-A0A973AIG2-F1
#
_entry.id   AF-A0A973AIG2-F1
#
_cell.length_a   1.000
_cell.length_b   1.000
_cell.length_c   1.000
_cell.angle_alpha   90.00
_cell.angle_beta   90.00
_cell.angle_gamma   90.00
#
_symmetry.space_group_name_H-M   'P 1'
#
loop_
_entity.id
_entity.type
_entity.pdbx_description
1 polymer ?
#
loop_
_entity_poly.entity_id
_entity_poly.type
_entity_poly.pdbx_seq_one_letter_code
_entity_poly.pdbx_strand_id
1 'polypeptide(L)'
;MINTKRRLPFALAVAAIFLLGGCGVTEKVTDVFNPPPIPPCPENRILAAASELTVYREGDGRDLTDVDFEGRIDNMGLACLTKVDKKTGIGKMQVEVVFNFVASRGPANTTRKARYPYFISITDLNKNILMHEKYDIEVAFQGNQSKFTFRNQPNIIELDVSPDRAGKDYLIYGGFVLTREQLQLFQQRRKQTRG
;
A
#
# COMPACT_ATOMS: atom_id res chain seq x y z
N MET A 1 -84.12 -1.03 -53.56
CA MET A 1 -83.66 -2.30 -52.96
C MET A 1 -82.17 -2.20 -52.65
N ILE A 2 -81.82 -2.41 -51.38
CA ILE A 2 -80.68 -3.19 -50.90
C ILE A 2 -79.25 -2.65 -51.17
N ASN A 3 -78.75 -1.93 -50.15
CA ASN A 3 -77.60 -2.26 -49.32
C ASN A 3 -76.16 -1.99 -49.81
N THR A 4 -75.63 -0.90 -49.25
CA THR A 4 -74.22 -0.53 -49.08
C THR A 4 -73.43 -1.59 -48.32
N LYS A 5 -72.34 -2.14 -48.88
CA LYS A 5 -71.29 -2.84 -48.11
C LYS A 5 -69.96 -2.10 -48.18
N ARG A 6 -69.61 -1.50 -47.03
CA ARG A 6 -68.30 -0.91 -46.69
C ARG A 6 -67.30 -2.02 -46.34
N ARG A 7 -66.07 -1.84 -46.85
CA ARG A 7 -64.75 -1.90 -46.19
C ARG A 7 -64.38 -3.14 -45.36
N LEU A 8 -63.19 -3.70 -45.60
CA LEU A 8 -61.94 -3.33 -44.91
C LEU A 8 -60.75 -4.18 -45.45
N PRO A 9 -59.55 -3.60 -45.69
CA PRO A 9 -58.43 -4.34 -46.28
C PRO A 9 -57.66 -5.17 -45.24
N PHE A 10 -57.30 -6.39 -45.66
CA PHE A 10 -56.66 -7.47 -44.91
C PHE A 10 -55.16 -7.22 -44.55
N ALA A 11 -54.71 -5.96 -44.46
CA ALA A 11 -53.29 -5.61 -44.48
C ALA A 11 -52.73 -5.12 -43.13
N LEU A 12 -53.35 -5.43 -42.00
CA LEU A 12 -52.99 -4.86 -40.69
C LEU A 12 -52.69 -5.87 -39.58
N ALA A 13 -52.49 -7.15 -39.91
CA ALA A 13 -52.35 -8.22 -38.90
C ALA A 13 -50.92 -8.75 -38.67
N VAL A 14 -49.87 -8.20 -39.32
CA VAL A 14 -48.49 -8.73 -39.19
C VAL A 14 -47.58 -7.86 -38.30
N ALA A 15 -48.00 -6.66 -37.89
CA ALA A 15 -47.14 -5.71 -37.18
C ALA A 15 -47.17 -5.78 -35.64
N ALA A 16 -47.89 -6.73 -35.03
CA ALA A 16 -48.22 -6.67 -33.59
C ALA A 16 -47.42 -7.61 -32.66
N ILE A 17 -46.46 -8.41 -33.17
CA ILE A 17 -45.81 -9.46 -32.34
C ILE A 17 -44.42 -9.06 -31.79
N PHE A 18 -43.85 -7.91 -32.16
CA PHE A 18 -42.47 -7.57 -31.77
C PHE A 18 -42.30 -6.68 -30.51
N LEU A 19 -43.34 -6.42 -29.72
CA LEU A 19 -43.28 -5.38 -28.67
C LEU A 19 -43.12 -5.85 -27.21
N LEU A 20 -42.89 -7.14 -26.92
CA LEU A 20 -42.79 -7.63 -25.52
C LEU A 20 -41.53 -8.46 -25.21
N GLY A 21 -40.34 -7.94 -25.53
CA GLY A 21 -39.06 -8.61 -25.22
C GLY A 21 -38.06 -7.78 -24.40
N GLY A 22 -38.50 -6.72 -23.70
CA GLY A 22 -37.60 -5.66 -23.22
C GLY A 22 -37.64 -5.32 -21.73
N CYS A 23 -37.95 -6.25 -20.83
CA CYS A 23 -37.86 -6.01 -19.37
C CYS A 23 -36.94 -7.04 -18.73
N GLY A 24 -35.66 -6.70 -18.55
CA GLY A 24 -34.69 -7.59 -17.90
C GLY A 24 -33.23 -7.18 -18.09
N VAL A 25 -32.96 -6.22 -18.99
CA VAL A 25 -31.59 -5.77 -19.30
C VAL A 25 -31.15 -4.56 -18.46
N THR A 26 -32.05 -3.91 -17.72
CA THR A 26 -31.75 -2.65 -17.01
C THR A 26 -30.90 -2.82 -15.75
N GLU A 27 -30.95 -3.95 -15.05
CA GLU A 27 -30.16 -4.14 -13.82
C GLU A 27 -28.66 -4.35 -14.05
N LYS A 28 -28.25 -4.91 -15.21
CA LYS A 28 -26.83 -5.14 -15.51
C LYS A 28 -26.14 -3.93 -16.14
N VAL A 29 -26.90 -3.03 -16.76
CA VAL A 29 -26.35 -1.91 -17.53
C VAL A 29 -26.01 -0.72 -16.62
N THR A 30 -26.78 -0.48 -15.56
CA THR A 30 -26.51 0.60 -14.59
C THR A 30 -25.18 0.43 -13.84
N ASP A 31 -24.76 -0.82 -13.62
CA ASP A 31 -23.53 -1.19 -12.92
C ASP A 31 -22.24 -0.82 -13.68
N VAL A 32 -22.33 -0.60 -15.00
CA VAL A 32 -21.20 -0.18 -15.86
C VAL A 32 -21.07 1.34 -15.89
N PHE A 33 -22.18 2.06 -15.77
CA PHE A 33 -22.20 3.53 -15.88
C PHE A 33 -21.98 4.25 -14.54
N ASN A 34 -22.01 3.54 -13.41
CA ASN A 34 -21.71 4.09 -12.09
C ASN A 34 -20.87 3.09 -11.27
N PRO A 35 -19.55 2.97 -11.54
CA PRO A 35 -18.70 2.12 -10.72
C PRO A 35 -18.71 2.64 -9.27
N PRO A 36 -18.72 1.74 -8.26
CA PRO A 36 -18.63 2.17 -6.87
C PRO A 36 -17.34 2.96 -6.66
N PRO A 37 -17.34 4.03 -5.83
CA PRO A 37 -16.14 4.79 -5.54
C PRO A 37 -15.09 3.85 -4.92
N ILE A 38 -13.95 3.70 -5.61
CA ILE A 38 -12.83 2.89 -5.11
C ILE A 38 -12.14 3.73 -4.02
N PRO A 39 -12.07 3.23 -2.77
CA PRO A 39 -11.42 3.98 -1.71
C PRO A 39 -9.92 4.14 -2.01
N PRO A 40 -9.33 5.32 -1.72
CA PRO A 40 -7.90 5.51 -1.88
C PRO A 40 -7.13 4.61 -0.93
N CYS A 41 -5.87 4.33 -1.27
CA CYS A 41 -4.94 3.72 -0.33
C CYS A 41 -4.84 4.54 0.97
N PRO A 42 -4.50 3.88 2.10
CA PRO A 42 -4.09 4.58 3.32
C PRO A 42 -2.98 5.58 3.07
N GLU A 43 -2.91 6.61 3.91
CA GLU A 43 -1.70 7.43 3.95
C GLU A 43 -0.55 6.62 4.52
N ASN A 44 0.66 6.91 4.04
CA ASN A 44 1.88 6.25 4.45
C ASN A 44 2.88 7.27 4.99
N ARG A 45 3.60 6.91 6.06
CA ARG A 45 4.58 7.80 6.71
C ARG A 45 5.80 7.02 7.17
N ILE A 46 6.99 7.46 6.75
CA ILE A 46 8.23 6.97 7.35
C ILE A 46 8.48 7.73 8.65
N LEU A 47 8.69 7.02 9.75
CA LEU A 47 9.06 7.68 11.00
C LEU A 47 10.46 8.26 10.85
N ALA A 48 10.58 9.59 10.91
CA ALA A 48 11.86 10.27 10.73
C ALA A 48 12.94 9.77 11.70
N ALA A 49 12.56 9.38 12.93
CA ALA A 49 13.50 8.83 13.91
C ALA A 49 14.02 7.42 13.58
N ALA A 50 13.38 6.74 12.63
CA ALA A 50 13.67 5.39 12.19
C ALA A 50 13.88 5.31 10.67
N SER A 51 14.12 6.44 9.99
CA SER A 51 14.40 6.47 8.56
C SER A 51 15.85 6.10 8.24
N GLU A 52 16.72 6.12 9.25
CA GLU A 52 18.15 5.84 9.15
C GLU A 52 18.55 4.83 10.21
N LEU A 53 19.49 3.96 9.85
CA LEU A 53 20.06 2.91 10.70
C LEU A 53 21.58 3.00 10.57
N THR A 54 22.28 3.05 11.69
CA THR A 54 23.74 2.88 11.75
C THR A 54 24.02 1.69 12.66
N VAL A 55 24.73 0.70 12.15
CA VAL A 55 25.20 -0.45 12.91
C VAL A 55 26.72 -0.38 13.00
N TYR A 56 27.24 -0.55 14.21
CA TYR A 56 28.66 -0.61 14.49
C TYR A 56 29.09 -2.06 14.71
N ARG A 57 30.36 -2.36 14.48
CA ARG A 57 30.92 -3.65 14.89
C ARG A 57 30.77 -3.86 16.40
N GLU A 58 30.85 -5.11 16.84
CA GLU A 58 30.87 -5.45 18.25
C GLU A 58 32.02 -4.74 18.99
N GLY A 59 31.77 -4.34 20.24
CA GLY A 59 32.67 -3.54 21.07
C GLY A 59 32.13 -2.13 21.37
N ASP A 60 32.95 -1.32 22.05
CA ASP A 60 32.57 0.01 22.54
C ASP A 60 32.87 1.14 21.54
N GLY A 61 33.58 0.85 20.46
CA GLY A 61 33.93 1.81 19.42
C GLY A 61 32.69 2.37 18.70
N ARG A 62 32.57 3.69 18.64
CA ARG A 62 31.44 4.40 18.00
C ARG A 62 31.91 5.48 17.03
N ASP A 63 33.12 5.33 16.49
CA ASP A 63 33.64 6.24 15.48
C ASP A 63 33.20 5.85 14.05
N LEU A 64 33.56 6.68 13.06
CA LEU A 64 33.20 6.43 11.65
C LEU A 64 33.90 5.19 11.07
N THR A 65 35.01 4.76 11.65
CA THR A 65 35.76 3.56 11.24
C THR A 65 35.16 2.28 11.80
N ASP A 66 34.44 2.38 12.92
CA ASP A 66 33.71 1.29 13.57
C ASP A 66 32.37 0.96 12.92
N VAL A 67 31.90 1.77 11.96
CA VAL A 67 30.65 1.54 11.26
C VAL A 67 30.75 0.23 10.48
N ASP A 68 29.86 -0.71 10.80
CA ASP A 68 29.68 -1.95 10.06
C ASP A 68 28.83 -1.65 8.81
N PHE A 69 27.60 -1.15 8.98
CA PHE A 69 26.80 -0.70 7.83
C PHE A 69 25.82 0.38 8.22
N GLU A 70 25.32 1.06 7.19
CA GLU A 70 24.27 2.05 7.30
C GLU A 70 23.12 1.75 6.35
N GLY A 71 21.91 2.05 6.80
CA GLY A 71 20.68 1.96 6.03
C GLY A 71 19.94 3.29 6.02
N ARG A 72 19.33 3.63 4.89
CA ARG A 72 18.36 4.72 4.80
C ARG A 72 17.12 4.26 4.06
N ILE A 73 15.94 4.68 4.53
CA ILE A 73 14.68 4.52 3.81
C ILE A 73 14.41 5.81 3.05
N ASP A 74 14.44 5.75 1.73
CA ASP A 74 14.23 6.91 0.87
C ASP A 74 12.75 7.16 0.63
N ASN A 75 11.98 6.08 0.47
CA ASN A 75 10.55 6.17 0.17
C ASN A 75 9.81 4.90 0.59
N MET A 76 8.51 5.03 0.89
CA MET A 76 7.56 3.96 1.11
C MET A 76 6.39 4.13 0.13
N GLY A 77 6.20 3.17 -0.76
CA GLY A 77 5.13 3.13 -1.74
C GLY A 77 4.05 2.12 -1.35
N LEU A 78 2.81 2.44 -1.71
CA LEU A 78 1.66 1.55 -1.55
C LEU A 78 1.02 1.27 -2.91
N ALA A 79 0.57 0.04 -3.13
CA ALA A 79 -0.39 -0.31 -4.17
C ALA A 79 -1.57 -1.02 -3.53
N CYS A 80 -2.81 -0.65 -3.90
CA CYS A 80 -4.00 -1.21 -3.26
C CYS A 80 -4.94 -1.84 -4.27
N LEU A 81 -5.42 -3.05 -3.92
CA LEU A 81 -6.48 -3.75 -4.62
C LEU A 81 -7.66 -3.91 -3.68
N THR A 82 -8.77 -3.24 -4.00
CA THR A 82 -9.97 -3.26 -3.15
C THR A 82 -11.04 -4.13 -3.78
N LYS A 83 -11.60 -5.04 -2.97
CA LYS A 83 -12.75 -5.88 -3.33
C LYS A 83 -13.85 -5.64 -2.32
N VAL A 84 -14.93 -5.00 -2.76
CA VAL A 84 -16.08 -4.62 -1.92
C VAL A 84 -17.37 -5.12 -2.57
N ASP A 85 -18.27 -5.65 -1.75
CA ASP A 85 -19.63 -5.97 -2.17
C ASP A 85 -20.41 -4.68 -2.45
N LYS A 86 -20.98 -4.57 -3.65
CA LYS A 86 -21.63 -3.34 -4.12
C LYS A 86 -22.88 -2.96 -3.32
N LYS A 87 -23.56 -3.92 -2.70
CA LYS A 87 -24.82 -3.68 -1.99
C LYS A 87 -24.59 -3.23 -0.55
N THR A 88 -23.62 -3.87 0.11
CA THR A 88 -23.32 -3.66 1.53
C THR A 88 -22.20 -2.65 1.75
N GLY A 89 -21.34 -2.42 0.76
CA GLY A 89 -20.13 -1.61 0.91
C GLY A 89 -19.05 -2.26 1.78
N ILE A 90 -19.21 -3.56 2.11
CA ILE A 90 -18.29 -4.32 2.96
C ILE A 90 -17.32 -5.12 2.09
N GLY A 91 -16.06 -5.17 2.49
CA GLY A 91 -15.04 -5.91 1.76
C GLY A 91 -13.66 -5.86 2.38
N LYS A 92 -12.66 -6.11 1.53
CA LYS A 92 -11.25 -6.13 1.89
C LYS A 92 -10.43 -5.28 0.92
N MET A 93 -9.43 -4.59 1.46
CA MET A 93 -8.40 -3.91 0.70
C MET A 93 -7.07 -4.62 0.94
N GLN A 94 -6.52 -5.19 -0.13
CA GLN A 94 -5.16 -5.71 -0.13
C GLN A 94 -4.20 -4.54 -0.40
N VAL A 95 -3.27 -4.29 0.51
CA VAL A 95 -2.26 -3.24 0.42
C VAL A 95 -0.90 -3.89 0.27
N GLU A 96 -0.23 -3.60 -0.82
CA GLU A 96 1.16 -3.97 -1.07
C GLU A 96 2.07 -2.83 -0.59
N VAL A 97 2.97 -3.13 0.35
CA VAL A 97 3.92 -2.16 0.90
C VAL A 97 5.33 -2.42 0.37
N VAL A 98 5.89 -1.43 -0.30
CA VAL A 98 7.25 -1.48 -0.86
C VAL A 98 8.07 -0.28 -0.40
N PHE A 99 9.19 -0.55 0.22
CA PHE A 99 10.21 0.39 0.63
C PHE A 99 11.33 0.49 -0.41
N ASN A 100 11.86 1.69 -0.58
CA ASN A 100 13.12 1.93 -1.27
C ASN A 100 14.20 2.18 -0.23
N PHE A 101 15.15 1.24 -0.12
CA PHE A 101 16.25 1.30 0.83
C PHE A 101 17.55 1.68 0.12
N VAL A 102 18.41 2.40 0.82
CA VAL A 102 19.80 2.62 0.45
C VAL A 102 20.68 1.90 1.47
N ALA A 103 21.42 0.89 1.01
CA ALA A 103 22.44 0.20 1.78
C ALA A 103 23.79 0.87 1.57
N SER A 104 24.53 1.11 2.64
CA SER A 104 25.92 1.58 2.61
C SER A 104 26.79 0.69 3.50
N ARG A 105 27.87 0.16 2.96
CA ARG A 105 28.85 -0.65 3.67
C ARG A 105 29.82 0.28 4.39
N GLY A 106 30.00 0.06 5.68
CA GLY A 106 31.00 0.76 6.48
C GLY A 106 32.39 0.10 6.41
N PRO A 107 33.43 0.79 6.92
CA PRO A 107 34.80 0.30 6.89
C PRO A 107 35.01 -0.98 7.72
N ALA A 108 34.26 -1.16 8.81
CA ALA A 108 34.38 -2.32 9.68
C ALA A 108 33.76 -3.60 9.10
N ASN A 109 32.94 -3.49 8.04
CA ASN A 109 32.27 -4.63 7.44
C ASN A 109 33.18 -5.39 6.48
N THR A 110 33.82 -6.42 7.03
CA THR A 110 34.68 -7.36 6.31
C THR A 110 33.88 -8.47 5.62
N THR A 111 32.70 -8.81 6.13
CA THR A 111 31.84 -9.90 5.61
C THR A 111 31.14 -9.54 4.30
N ARG A 112 31.02 -8.25 4.01
CA ARG A 112 30.26 -7.69 2.87
C ARG A 112 28.80 -8.08 2.87
N LYS A 113 28.25 -8.38 4.05
CA LYS A 113 26.83 -8.70 4.26
C LYS A 113 26.26 -7.74 5.29
N ALA A 114 24.99 -7.42 5.14
CA ALA A 114 24.26 -6.58 6.08
C ALA A 114 22.82 -7.03 6.18
N ARG A 115 22.22 -6.74 7.34
CA ARG A 115 20.88 -7.14 7.73
C ARG A 115 20.09 -5.89 8.12
N TYR A 116 18.96 -5.66 7.48
CA TYR A 116 18.17 -4.43 7.65
C TYR A 116 16.82 -4.76 8.26
N PRO A 117 16.69 -4.76 9.61
CA PRO A 117 15.42 -5.00 10.25
C PRO A 117 14.53 -3.76 10.10
N TYR A 118 13.31 -3.94 9.64
CA TYR A 118 12.32 -2.88 9.44
C TYR A 118 10.96 -3.32 9.94
N PHE A 119 10.06 -2.37 10.14
CA PHE A 119 8.71 -2.65 10.60
C PHE A 119 7.67 -1.96 9.73
N ILE A 120 6.46 -2.51 9.76
CA ILE A 120 5.24 -1.87 9.27
C ILE A 120 4.26 -1.83 10.43
N SER A 121 3.73 -0.64 10.75
CA SER A 121 2.65 -0.47 11.71
C SER A 121 1.43 0.11 11.04
N ILE A 122 0.24 -0.33 11.44
CA ILE A 122 -1.02 0.20 10.96
C ILE A 122 -1.76 0.75 12.16
N THR A 123 -2.26 1.97 12.03
CA THR A 123 -3.08 2.60 13.04
C THR A 123 -4.41 3.05 12.47
N ASP A 124 -5.38 3.29 13.34
CA ASP A 124 -6.50 4.18 13.02
C ASP A 124 -6.05 5.65 13.02
N LEU A 125 -6.99 6.57 12.74
CA LEU A 125 -6.73 8.02 12.77
C LEU A 125 -6.41 8.56 14.17
N ASN A 126 -6.82 7.85 15.24
CA ASN A 126 -6.49 8.17 16.63
C ASN A 126 -5.12 7.65 17.06
N LYS A 127 -4.36 7.03 16.13
CA LYS A 127 -3.05 6.41 16.36
C LYS A 127 -3.09 5.17 17.27
N ASN A 128 -4.24 4.54 17.43
CA ASN A 128 -4.31 3.22 18.06
C ASN A 128 -3.68 2.20 17.12
N ILE A 129 -2.73 1.42 17.63
CA ILE A 129 -2.03 0.41 16.83
C ILE A 129 -2.98 -0.77 16.60
N LEU A 130 -3.32 -1.00 15.33
CA LEU A 130 -4.12 -2.11 14.86
C LEU A 130 -3.24 -3.32 14.50
N MET A 131 -2.04 -3.04 13.99
CA MET A 131 -1.06 -4.05 13.59
C MET A 131 0.35 -3.50 13.72
N HIS A 132 1.30 -4.33 14.13
CA HIS A 132 2.73 -4.01 14.12
C HIS A 132 3.54 -5.26 13.79
N GLU A 133 4.15 -5.27 12.61
CA GLU A 133 4.92 -6.41 12.12
C GLU A 133 6.37 -6.01 11.84
N LYS A 134 7.29 -6.94 12.10
CA LYS A 134 8.72 -6.77 11.89
C LYS A 134 9.20 -7.73 10.81
N TYR A 135 10.10 -7.21 9.99
CA TYR A 135 10.66 -7.90 8.84
C TYR A 135 12.16 -7.68 8.82
N ASP A 136 12.83 -8.49 8.00
CA ASP A 136 14.28 -8.42 7.83
C ASP A 136 14.66 -8.65 6.37
N ILE A 137 15.69 -7.94 5.90
CA ILE A 137 16.26 -8.13 4.58
C ILE A 137 17.76 -8.26 4.73
N GLU A 138 18.29 -9.38 4.24
CA GLU A 138 19.71 -9.60 4.11
C GLU A 138 20.17 -9.20 2.71
N VAL A 139 21.29 -8.49 2.64
CA VAL A 139 21.92 -8.12 1.38
C VAL A 139 23.42 -8.42 1.41
N ALA A 140 24.01 -8.57 0.23
CA ALA A 140 25.44 -8.71 0.05
C ALA A 140 25.98 -7.66 -0.92
N PHE A 141 27.03 -6.96 -0.51
CA PHE A 141 27.72 -5.96 -1.32
C PHE A 141 28.62 -6.66 -2.35
N GLN A 142 28.32 -6.53 -3.63
CA GLN A 142 29.03 -7.24 -4.71
C GLN A 142 30.26 -6.47 -5.21
N GLY A 143 31.29 -7.19 -5.68
CA GLY A 143 32.42 -6.59 -6.43
C GLY A 143 33.19 -5.54 -5.63
N ASN A 144 33.10 -4.26 -6.01
CA ASN A 144 33.66 -3.12 -5.26
C ASN A 144 32.57 -2.17 -4.74
N GLN A 145 31.29 -2.56 -4.79
CA GLN A 145 30.19 -1.73 -4.34
C GLN A 145 30.27 -1.50 -2.82
N SER A 146 30.25 -0.23 -2.43
CA SER A 146 30.08 0.21 -1.04
C SER A 146 28.68 0.78 -0.79
N LYS A 147 27.90 1.06 -1.83
CA LYS A 147 26.57 1.64 -1.72
C LYS A 147 25.69 1.23 -2.88
N PHE A 148 24.43 0.90 -2.61
CA PHE A 148 23.42 0.63 -3.64
C PHE A 148 22.00 0.82 -3.09
N THR A 149 21.03 0.90 -4.00
CA THR A 149 19.60 0.98 -3.67
C THR A 149 18.93 -0.36 -3.94
N PHE A 150 18.00 -0.77 -3.10
CA PHE A 150 17.21 -1.99 -3.26
C PHE A 150 15.78 -1.80 -2.74
N ARG A 151 14.91 -2.76 -3.08
CA ARG A 151 13.51 -2.81 -2.62
C ARG A 151 13.25 -4.15 -1.94
N ASN A 152 12.33 -4.18 -0.99
CA ASN A 152 11.77 -5.44 -0.50
C ASN A 152 10.84 -6.08 -1.53
N GLN A 153 10.62 -7.38 -1.39
CA GLN A 153 9.42 -8.01 -1.95
C GLN A 153 8.18 -7.38 -1.32
N PRO A 154 7.10 -7.14 -2.08
CA PRO A 154 5.91 -6.49 -1.54
C PRO A 154 5.37 -7.20 -0.30
N ASN A 155 5.23 -6.47 0.80
CA ASN A 155 4.53 -6.96 1.98
C ASN A 155 3.04 -6.77 1.78
N ILE A 156 2.29 -7.88 1.81
CA ILE A 156 0.85 -7.87 1.55
C ILE A 156 0.10 -7.79 2.88
N ILE A 157 -0.78 -6.81 2.98
CA ILE A 157 -1.59 -6.54 4.17
C ILE A 157 -3.06 -6.52 3.75
N GLU A 158 -3.94 -7.14 4.53
CA GLU A 158 -5.38 -7.06 4.30
C GLU A 158 -6.02 -6.11 5.32
N LEU A 159 -6.75 -5.11 4.82
CA LEU A 159 -7.52 -4.17 5.62
C LEU A 159 -9.02 -4.40 5.41
N ASP A 160 -9.79 -4.24 6.47
CA ASP A 160 -11.25 -4.25 6.38
C ASP A 160 -11.75 -2.97 5.71
N VAL A 161 -12.77 -3.12 4.86
CA VAL A 161 -13.50 -2.00 4.27
C VAL A 161 -14.97 -2.14 4.61
N SER A 162 -15.58 -1.05 5.03
CA SER A 162 -16.99 -0.91 5.34
C SER A 162 -17.44 0.53 5.05
N PRO A 163 -18.75 0.84 5.04
CA PRO A 163 -19.23 2.20 4.82
C PRO A 163 -18.69 3.25 5.81
N ASP A 164 -18.32 2.82 7.02
CA ASP A 164 -17.75 3.63 8.10
C ASP A 164 -16.21 3.57 8.19
N ARG A 165 -15.55 2.67 7.44
CA ARG A 165 -14.10 2.50 7.46
C ARG A 165 -13.56 2.14 6.08
N ALA A 166 -12.71 3.01 5.55
CA ALA A 166 -12.04 2.82 4.27
C ALA A 166 -10.53 3.04 4.41
N GLY A 167 -9.78 2.89 3.30
CA GLY A 167 -8.32 3.07 3.30
C GLY A 167 -7.85 4.37 3.95
N LYS A 168 -8.56 5.48 3.71
CA LYS A 168 -8.29 6.81 4.32
C LYS A 168 -8.34 6.83 5.86
N ASP A 169 -9.00 5.86 6.48
CA ASP A 169 -9.19 5.79 7.94
C ASP A 169 -8.06 4.97 8.62
N TYR A 170 -7.11 4.48 7.81
CA TYR A 170 -5.89 3.83 8.24
C TYR A 170 -4.68 4.73 7.97
N LEU A 171 -3.67 4.60 8.84
CA LEU A 171 -2.34 5.16 8.62
C LEU A 171 -1.30 4.06 8.67
N ILE A 172 -0.45 3.98 7.65
CA ILE A 172 0.64 3.02 7.58
C ILE A 172 1.95 3.73 7.93
N TYR A 173 2.63 3.24 8.97
CA TYR A 173 3.94 3.71 9.38
C TYR A 173 5.01 2.69 9.05
N GLY A 174 6.17 3.18 8.60
CA GLY A 174 7.33 2.36 8.34
C GLY A 174 8.61 2.96 8.92
N GLY A 175 9.59 2.10 9.19
CA GLY A 175 10.89 2.49 9.72
C GLY A 175 11.78 1.29 9.98
N PHE A 176 13.06 1.53 10.20
CA PHE A 176 13.96 0.51 10.73
C PHE A 176 13.60 0.17 12.19
N VAL A 177 13.81 -1.07 12.58
CA VAL A 177 13.76 -1.45 13.99
C VAL A 177 15.07 -1.01 14.63
N LEU A 178 15.00 0.02 15.48
CA LEU A 178 16.17 0.59 16.15
C LEU A 178 16.28 0.11 17.60
N THR A 179 17.51 -0.07 18.06
CA THR A 179 17.79 -0.16 19.50
C THR A 179 17.64 1.21 20.17
N ARG A 180 17.59 1.22 21.51
CA ARG A 180 17.46 2.46 22.27
C ARG A 180 18.66 3.38 22.06
N GLU A 181 19.84 2.80 21.96
CA GLU A 181 21.11 3.48 21.73
C GLU A 181 21.13 4.13 20.34
N GLN A 182 20.67 3.41 19.31
CA GLN A 182 20.58 3.93 17.94
C GLN A 182 19.62 5.13 17.84
N LEU A 183 18.48 5.06 18.54
CA LEU A 183 17.53 6.16 18.61
C LEU A 183 18.12 7.40 19.30
N GLN A 184 18.86 7.21 20.40
CA GLN A 184 19.54 8.30 21.10
C GLN A 184 20.60 8.98 20.22
N LEU A 185 21.41 8.19 19.50
CA LEU A 185 22.39 8.72 18.55
C LEU A 185 21.73 9.55 17.45
N PHE A 186 20.60 9.09 16.90
CA PHE A 186 19.83 9.86 15.93
C PHE A 186 19.36 11.20 16.50
N GLN A 187 18.81 11.20 17.72
CA GLN A 187 18.34 12.42 18.38
C GLN A 187 19.48 13.43 18.66
N GLN A 188 20.65 12.95 19.05
CA GLN A 188 21.83 13.79 19.27
C GLN A 188 22.31 14.44 17.97
N ARG A 189 22.45 13.66 16.89
CA ARG A 189 22.86 14.15 15.57
C ARG A 189 21.89 15.21 15.03
N ARG A 190 20.58 15.01 15.21
CA ARG A 190 19.54 15.98 14.82
C ARG A 190 19.58 17.31 15.56
N LYS A 191 20.04 17.32 16.82
CA LYS A 191 20.22 18.57 17.58
C LYS A 191 21.42 19.37 17.05
N GLN A 192 22.51 18.69 16.71
CA GLN A 192 23.73 19.33 16.19
C GLN A 192 23.53 19.93 14.80
N THR A 193 22.70 19.33 13.94
CA THR A 193 22.38 19.88 12.61
C THR A 193 21.42 21.06 12.61
N ARG A 194 20.85 21.42 13.77
CA ARG A 194 19.86 22.49 13.94
C ARG A 194 20.37 23.69 14.75
N GLY A 195 21.58 23.60 15.30
CA GLY A 195 22.27 24.71 15.97
C GLY A 195 23.29 25.32 15.03
#